data_AF-A0A402BWC0-F1
#
_entry.id   AF-A0A402BWC0-F1
#
_cell.length_a   1.000
_cell.length_b   1.000
_cell.length_c   1.000
_cell.angle_alpha   90.00
_cell.angle_beta   90.00
_cell.angle_gamma   90.00
#
_symmetry.space_group_name_H-M   'P 1'
#
loop_
_entity.id
_entity.type
_entity.pdbx_description
1 polymer ?
#
loop_
_entity_poly.entity_id
_entity_poly.type
_entity_poly.pdbx_seq_one_letter_code
_entity_poly.pdbx_strand_id
1 'polypeptide(L)' 'MRKLRSKKPMSIDLDHMQTLHEEAIEQLELMETAMEAAEEAKDTMRDSLDNIAVNHWHAYMDVVHMR' A
#
# COMPACT_ATOMS: atom_id res chain seq x y z
N MET A 1 -11.85 -9.04 33.88
CA MET A 1 -12.14 -7.65 33.44
C MET A 1 -11.04 -7.21 32.48
N ARG A 2 -11.31 -7.13 31.16
CA ARG A 2 -10.32 -6.63 30.18
C ARG A 2 -10.36 -5.10 30.20
N LYS A 3 -9.22 -4.47 30.54
CA LYS A 3 -9.06 -3.01 30.52
C LYS A 3 -9.28 -2.51 29.10
N LEU A 4 -10.35 -1.74 28.88
CA LEU A 4 -10.55 -0.96 27.66
C LEU A 4 -9.38 0.03 27.58
N ARG A 5 -8.44 -0.22 26.67
CA ARG A 5 -7.33 0.68 26.37
C ARG A 5 -7.97 1.95 25.81
N SER A 6 -8.01 3.02 26.61
CA SER A 6 -8.49 4.32 26.16
C SER A 6 -7.67 4.72 24.95
N LYS A 7 -8.28 4.74 23.76
CA LYS A 7 -7.69 5.40 22.59
C LYS A 7 -7.57 6.87 22.97
N LYS A 8 -6.37 7.31 23.36
CA LYS A 8 -6.06 8.73 23.40
C LYS A 8 -6.36 9.27 22.00
N PRO A 9 -7.07 10.39 21.85
CA PRO A 9 -7.22 11.02 20.55
C PRO A 9 -5.81 11.36 20.07
N MET A 10 -5.32 10.64 19.07
CA MET A 10 -4.16 11.10 18.32
C MET A 10 -4.59 12.40 17.66
N SER A 11 -3.81 13.46 17.85
CA SER A 11 -3.92 14.64 16.99
C SER A 11 -3.54 14.16 15.60
N ILE A 12 -4.53 13.79 14.80
CA ILE A 12 -4.34 13.39 13.41
C ILE A 12 -4.06 14.67 12.64
N ASP A 13 -2.86 14.77 12.08
CA ASP A 13 -2.54 15.80 11.10
C ASP A 13 -3.30 15.47 9.80
N LEU A 14 -4.31 16.28 9.49
CA LEU A 14 -5.19 16.02 8.35
C LEU A 14 -4.46 16.16 7.01
N ASP A 15 -3.48 17.06 6.94
CA ASP A 15 -2.69 17.27 5.72
C ASP A 15 -1.81 16.03 5.50
N HIS A 16 -1.19 15.51 6.56
CA HIS A 16 -0.43 14.26 6.49
C HIS A 16 -1.29 13.06 6.07
N MET A 17 -2.53 12.94 6.57
CA MET A 17 -3.43 11.87 6.16
C MET A 17 -3.86 11.98 4.69
N GLN A 18 -4.01 13.19 4.16
CA GLN A 18 -4.30 13.41 2.74
C GLN A 18 -3.11 12.98 1.88
N THR A 19 -1.90 13.38 2.24
CA THR A 19 -0.67 12.92 1.55
C THR A 19 -0.55 11.40 1.57
N LEU A 20 -0.74 10.77 2.74
CA LEU A 20 -0.73 9.30 2.84
C LEU A 20 -1.81 8.66 1.96
N HIS A 21 -3.01 9.25 1.88
CA HIS A 21 -4.06 8.73 1.03
C HIS A 21 -3.70 8.79 -0.45
N GLU A 22 -3.11 9.90 -0.90
CA GLU A 22 -2.61 10.07 -2.28
C GLU A 22 -1.51 9.06 -2.59
N GLU A 23 -0.54 8.89 -1.68
CA GLU A 23 0.53 7.88 -1.81
C GLU A 23 -0.04 6.47 -1.91
N ALA A 24 -1.06 6.13 -1.11
CA ALA A 24 -1.72 4.84 -1.17
C ALA A 24 -2.41 4.58 -2.52
N ILE A 25 -3.02 5.60 -3.12
CA ILE A 25 -3.61 5.50 -4.46
C ILE A 25 -2.51 5.23 -5.49
N GLU A 26 -1.41 5.99 -5.43
CA GLU A 26 -0.28 5.80 -6.34
C GLU A 26 0.32 4.38 -6.23
N GLN A 27 0.43 3.82 -5.03
CA GLN A 27 0.87 2.43 -4.86
C GLN A 27 -0.08 1.43 -5.56
N LEU A 28 -1.39 1.64 -5.50
CA LEU A 28 -2.35 0.77 -6.18
C LEU A 28 -2.28 0.89 -7.71
N GLU A 29 -2.10 2.09 -8.24
CA GLU A 29 -1.94 2.33 -9.68
C GLU A 29 -0.66 1.67 -10.23
N LEU A 30 0.45 1.77 -9.48
CA LEU A 30 1.71 1.12 -9.84
C LEU A 30 1.60 -0.42 -9.76
N MET A 31 0.87 -0.94 -8.77
CA MET A 31 0.58 -2.36 -8.67
C MET A 31 -0.24 -2.86 -9.86
N GLU A 32 -1.31 -2.16 -10.21
CA GLU A 32 -2.16 -2.48 -11.37
C GLU A 32 -1.33 -2.50 -12.65
N THR A 33 -0.54 -1.45 -12.88
CA THR A 33 0.36 -1.36 -14.05
C THR A 33 1.33 -2.55 -14.13
N ALA A 34 1.94 -2.93 -12.99
CA ALA A 34 2.85 -4.07 -12.94
C ALA A 34 2.14 -5.40 -13.25
N MET A 35 0.90 -5.58 -12.76
CA MET A 35 0.09 -6.75 -13.04
C MET A 35 -0.31 -6.84 -14.51
N GLU A 36 -0.77 -5.73 -15.10
CA GLU A 36 -1.11 -5.67 -16.54
C GLU A 36 0.12 -6.00 -17.41
N ALA A 37 1.28 -5.43 -17.10
CA ALA A 37 2.52 -5.76 -17.80
C ALA A 37 2.93 -7.24 -17.63
N ALA A 38 2.64 -7.84 -16.47
CA ALA A 38 2.95 -9.25 -16.20
C ALA A 38 2.10 -10.21 -17.04
N GLU A 39 0.87 -9.81 -17.43
CA GLU A 39 0.02 -10.60 -18.33
C GLU A 39 0.64 -10.77 -19.73
N GLU A 40 1.35 -9.75 -20.20
CA GLU A 40 2.00 -9.75 -21.51
C GLU A 40 3.44 -10.29 -21.47
N ALA A 41 4.07 -10.31 -20.30
CA ALA A 41 5.43 -10.76 -20.09
C ALA A 41 5.57 -12.30 -20.08
N LYS A 42 6.78 -12.76 -20.40
CA LYS A 42 7.17 -14.18 -20.32
C LYS A 42 8.40 -14.35 -19.45
N ASP A 43 8.59 -15.59 -18.99
CA ASP A 43 9.77 -16.03 -18.25
C ASP A 43 10.07 -15.13 -17.03
N THR A 44 11.34 -14.85 -16.76
CA THR A 44 11.82 -14.13 -15.57
C THR A 44 11.30 -12.69 -15.47
N MET A 45 10.84 -12.10 -16.58
CA MET A 45 10.25 -10.76 -16.56
C MET A 45 8.90 -10.78 -15.84
N ARG A 46 8.09 -11.82 -16.05
CA ARG A 46 6.82 -12.00 -15.35
C ARG A 46 7.05 -12.13 -13.85
N ASP A 47 8.00 -12.97 -13.43
CA ASP A 47 8.33 -13.14 -12.01
C ASP A 47 8.83 -11.82 -11.38
N SER A 48 9.55 -11.00 -12.15
CA SER A 48 10.02 -9.69 -11.68
C SER A 48 8.86 -8.72 -11.48
N LEU A 49 7.90 -8.70 -12.41
CA LEU A 49 6.71 -7.85 -12.35
C LEU A 49 5.76 -8.29 -11.22
N ASP A 50 5.58 -9.59 -11.01
CA ASP A 50 4.81 -10.13 -9.89
C ASP A 50 5.42 -9.69 -8.55
N ASN A 51 6.75 -9.73 -8.41
CA ASN A 51 7.43 -9.23 -7.21
C ASN A 51 7.25 -7.71 -7.01
N ILE A 52 7.26 -6.93 -8.10
CA ILE A 52 7.01 -5.48 -8.05
C ILE A 52 5.59 -5.20 -7.56
N ALA A 53 4.59 -5.91 -8.10
CA ALA A 53 3.19 -5.79 -7.66
C ALA A 53 3.04 -6.11 -6.16
N VAL A 54 3.67 -7.18 -5.67
CA VAL A 54 3.66 -7.54 -4.24
C VAL A 54 4.28 -6.45 -3.36
N ASN A 55 5.35 -5.79 -3.82
CA ASN A 55 5.97 -4.71 -3.07
C ASN A 55 5.05 -3.48 -2.95
N HIS A 56 4.38 -3.10 -4.03
CA HIS A 56 3.40 -2.01 -4.01
C HIS A 56 2.20 -2.34 -3.12
N TRP A 57 1.73 -3.60 -3.12
CA TRP A 57 0.73 -4.06 -2.17
C TRP A 57 1.17 -3.89 -0.71
N HIS A 58 2.41 -4.27 -0.39
CA HIS A 58 2.93 -4.09 0.97
C HIS A 58 3.02 -2.61 1.36
N ALA A 59 3.50 -1.75 0.47
CA ALA A 59 3.57 -0.31 0.70
C ALA A 59 2.18 0.30 0.96
N TYR A 60 1.18 -0.07 0.16
CA TYR A 60 -0.22 0.31 0.39
C TYR A 60 -0.71 -0.16 1.78
N MET A 61 -0.40 -1.40 2.16
CA MET A 61 -0.80 -1.96 3.44
C MET A 61 -0.14 -1.26 4.63
N ASP A 62 1.08 -0.77 4.48
CA ASP A 62 1.76 0.00 5.51
C ASP A 62 1.06 1.35 5.73
N VAL A 63 0.66 2.03 4.66
CA VAL A 63 -0.14 3.27 4.74
C VAL A 63 -1.49 3.03 5.42
N VAL A 64 -2.24 2.00 5.01
CA VAL A 64 -3.56 1.67 5.59
C VAL A 64 -3.46 1.33 7.08
N HIS A 65 -2.38 0.66 7.48
CA HIS A 65 -2.16 0.31 8.88
C HIS A 65 -1.42 1.40 9.69
N MET A 66 -1.04 2.52 9.07
CA MET A 66 -0.24 3.58 9.67
C MET A 66 1.04 3.02 10.31
N ARG A 67 1.74 2.14 9.59
CA ARG A 67 2.95 1.42 10.06
C ARG A 67 4.24 2.12 9.67
#